data_AF-A0A7W2AC18-F1
#
_entry.id   AF-A0A7W2AC18-F1
#
_cell.length_a   1.000
_cell.length_b   1.000
_cell.length_c   1.000
_cell.angle_alpha   90.00
_cell.angle_beta   90.00
_cell.angle_gamma   90.00
#
_symmetry.space_group_name_H-M   'P 1'
#
loop_
_entity.id
_entity.type
_entity.pdbx_description
1 polymer ?
#
loop_
_entity_poly.entity_id
_entity_poly.type
_entity_poly.pdbx_seq_one_letter_code
_entity_poly.pdbx_strand_id
1 'polypeptide(L)'
;MSLIWNETVETNPFMALSSDEDGCTFHATESSSADDEALKQDVEACLDKAVSLLNANVRNESLYFFVEWHPAQSVLKMLVTGTDKVCQAQTIPVCRFAAVDAERAAQVEFVELMKFWIKDYLSLVPGFMDFSLVAMFTDTDRDRARLV
;
A
#
# COMPACT_ATOMS: atom_id res chain seq x y z
N MET A 1 11.32 -9.72 -9.32
CA MET A 1 11.20 -9.20 -10.70
C MET A 1 11.06 -7.69 -10.64
N SER A 2 11.45 -6.94 -11.68
CA SER A 2 11.22 -5.49 -11.69
C SER A 2 9.77 -5.21 -12.07
N LEU A 3 8.96 -4.80 -11.08
CA LEU A 3 7.60 -4.30 -11.29
C LEU A 3 7.63 -3.07 -12.22
N ILE A 4 6.73 -3.02 -13.20
CA ILE A 4 6.62 -1.90 -14.14
C ILE A 4 5.68 -0.85 -13.53
N TRP A 5 6.28 0.21 -13.02
CA TRP A 5 5.55 1.33 -12.43
C TRP A 5 5.12 2.32 -13.52
N ASN A 6 3.82 2.55 -13.61
CA ASN A 6 3.21 3.60 -14.42
C ASN A 6 2.78 4.74 -13.51
N GLU A 7 3.06 5.97 -13.94
CA GLU A 7 2.71 7.18 -13.20
C GLU A 7 1.45 7.79 -13.80
N THR A 8 0.42 7.97 -12.99
CA THR A 8 -0.85 8.59 -13.38
C THR A 8 -1.17 9.73 -12.43
N VAL A 9 -1.33 10.93 -12.99
CA VAL A 9 -1.64 12.15 -12.23
C VAL A 9 -3.16 12.26 -12.10
N GLU A 10 -3.66 12.50 -10.88
CA GLU A 10 -5.09 12.82 -10.61
C GLU A 10 -6.09 11.74 -11.06
N THR A 11 -5.63 10.52 -11.32
CA THR A 11 -6.49 9.37 -11.65
C THR A 11 -5.83 8.10 -11.16
N ASN A 12 -6.54 7.31 -10.35
CA ASN A 12 -6.12 5.97 -10.00
C ASN A 12 -6.66 5.01 -11.07
N PRO A 13 -5.79 4.30 -11.82
CA PRO A 13 -6.22 3.44 -12.92
C PRO A 13 -6.95 2.17 -12.46
N PHE A 14 -6.92 1.86 -11.16
CA PHE A 14 -7.50 0.65 -10.62
C PHE A 14 -8.72 0.88 -9.73
N MET A 15 -8.89 2.08 -9.17
CA MET A 15 -9.94 2.38 -8.19
C MET A 15 -10.49 3.80 -8.33
N ALA A 16 -11.71 4.02 -7.83
CA ALA A 16 -12.25 5.36 -7.66
C ALA A 16 -11.45 6.13 -6.60
N LEU A 17 -11.17 7.40 -6.88
CA LEU A 17 -10.51 8.31 -5.95
C LEU A 17 -11.43 8.62 -4.77
N SER A 18 -10.86 8.67 -3.57
CA SER A 18 -11.52 9.29 -2.43
C SER A 18 -11.47 10.81 -2.59
N SER A 19 -12.45 11.55 -2.07
CA SER A 19 -12.49 13.02 -2.17
C SER A 19 -11.25 13.72 -1.57
N ASP A 20 -10.48 13.03 -0.73
CA ASP A 20 -9.24 13.50 -0.11
C ASP A 20 -7.98 13.32 -0.98
N GLU A 21 -8.10 12.74 -2.19
CA GLU A 21 -6.97 12.38 -3.07
C GLU A 21 -6.86 13.25 -4.33
N ASP A 22 -7.62 14.34 -4.37
CA ASP A 22 -7.61 15.33 -5.46
C ASP A 22 -6.22 16.00 -5.53
N GLY A 23 -5.58 15.97 -6.70
CA GLY A 23 -4.21 16.49 -6.90
C GLY A 23 -3.05 15.53 -6.55
N CYS A 24 -3.32 14.28 -6.16
CA CYS A 24 -2.27 13.30 -5.85
C CYS A 24 -1.71 12.60 -7.11
N THR A 25 -0.43 12.23 -7.08
CA THR A 25 0.21 11.41 -8.13
C THR A 25 0.17 9.93 -7.75
N PHE A 26 -0.41 9.09 -8.59
CA PHE A 26 -0.50 7.65 -8.36
C PHE A 26 0.62 6.91 -9.09
N HIS A 27 1.34 6.05 -8.37
CA HIS A 27 2.29 5.11 -8.98
C HIS A 27 1.64 3.74 -9.04
N ALA A 28 1.04 3.43 -10.18
CA ALA A 28 0.31 2.21 -10.44
C ALA A 28 1.24 1.13 -11.02
N THR A 29 1.26 -0.05 -10.42
CA THR A 29 1.93 -1.24 -11.00
C THR A 29 0.98 -2.43 -10.99
N GLU A 30 1.17 -3.35 -11.93
CA GLU A 30 0.45 -4.61 -11.99
C GLU A 30 1.46 -5.77 -11.88
N SER A 31 1.19 -6.70 -10.97
CA SER A 31 1.88 -7.97 -10.83
C SER A 31 1.02 -9.08 -11.43
N SER A 32 1.66 -9.93 -12.23
CA SER A 32 1.07 -11.16 -12.79
C SER A 32 1.55 -12.43 -12.07
N SER A 33 2.13 -12.30 -10.88
CA SER A 33 2.65 -13.42 -10.09
C SER A 33 1.54 -14.16 -9.36
N ALA A 34 1.43 -15.48 -9.54
CA ALA A 34 0.39 -16.31 -8.90
C ALA A 34 0.89 -17.10 -7.67
N ASP A 35 2.20 -17.33 -7.59
CA ASP A 35 2.86 -18.10 -6.54
C ASP A 35 3.04 -17.27 -5.26
N ASP A 36 2.84 -17.87 -4.09
CA ASP A 36 2.95 -17.15 -2.81
C ASP A 36 4.34 -16.53 -2.58
N GLU A 37 5.42 -17.19 -3.01
CA GLU A 37 6.78 -16.64 -2.91
C GLU A 37 6.98 -15.44 -3.85
N ALA A 38 6.46 -15.51 -5.07
CA ALA A 38 6.53 -14.41 -6.03
C ALA A 38 5.62 -13.24 -5.61
N LEU A 39 4.43 -13.53 -5.07
CA LEU A 39 3.54 -12.53 -4.46
C LEU A 39 4.21 -11.84 -3.28
N LYS A 40 4.88 -12.59 -2.40
CA LYS A 40 5.66 -12.00 -1.31
C LYS A 40 6.70 -11.03 -1.86
N GLN A 41 7.50 -11.44 -2.85
CA GLN A 41 8.51 -10.57 -3.47
C GLN A 41 7.91 -9.31 -4.09
N ASP A 42 6.74 -9.42 -4.73
CA ASP A 42 6.06 -8.28 -5.33
C ASP A 42 5.47 -7.34 -4.28
N VAL A 43 4.91 -7.87 -3.19
CA VAL A 43 4.47 -7.09 -2.03
C VAL A 43 5.66 -6.35 -1.40
N GLU A 44 6.79 -7.03 -1.20
CA GLU A 44 8.03 -6.42 -0.68
C GLU A 44 8.54 -5.32 -1.62
N ALA A 45 8.53 -5.54 -2.94
CA ALA A 45 8.92 -4.52 -3.91
C ALA A 45 7.96 -3.32 -3.93
N CYS A 46 6.66 -3.55 -3.71
CA CYS A 46 5.66 -2.50 -3.54
C CYS A 46 5.90 -1.68 -2.29
N LEU A 47 6.19 -2.34 -1.16
CA LEU A 47 6.53 -1.69 0.09
C LEU A 47 7.84 -0.92 -0.01
N ASP A 48 8.86 -1.47 -0.69
CA ASP A 48 10.15 -0.79 -0.94
C ASP A 48 9.94 0.52 -1.70
N LYS A 49 9.11 0.48 -2.74
CA LYS A 49 8.74 1.69 -3.48
C LYS A 49 8.00 2.69 -2.60
N ALA A 50 7.08 2.21 -1.76
CA ALA A 50 6.36 3.07 -0.82
C ALA A 50 7.29 3.71 0.21
N VAL A 51 8.22 2.94 0.79
CA VAL A 51 9.25 3.42 1.72
C VAL A 51 10.18 4.43 1.04
N SER A 52 10.58 4.19 -0.21
CA SER A 52 11.37 5.14 -0.98
C SER A 52 10.62 6.46 -1.21
N LEU A 53 9.29 6.41 -1.32
CA LEU A 53 8.43 7.58 -1.42
C LEU A 53 8.10 8.22 -0.06
N LEU A 54 8.31 7.52 1.06
CA LEU A 54 8.13 8.10 2.40
C LEU A 54 9.01 9.33 2.59
N ASN A 55 10.25 9.33 2.09
CA ASN A 55 11.12 10.50 2.23
C ASN A 55 10.53 11.78 1.57
N ALA A 56 9.73 11.61 0.50
CA ALA A 56 9.04 12.73 -0.15
C ALA A 56 7.65 13.02 0.47
N ASN A 57 6.98 12.01 1.01
CA ASN A 57 5.63 12.10 1.56
C ASN A 57 5.58 12.41 3.07
N VAL A 58 6.62 12.07 3.82
CA VAL A 58 6.71 12.28 5.27
C VAL A 58 7.09 13.72 5.52
N ARG A 59 6.18 14.44 6.16
CA ARG A 59 6.41 15.76 6.72
C ARG A 59 6.51 15.65 8.25
N ASN A 60 6.91 16.73 8.92
CA ASN A 60 6.98 16.78 10.39
C ASN A 60 5.66 16.40 11.09
N GLU A 61 4.53 16.42 10.37
CA GLU A 61 3.19 16.10 10.89
C GLU A 61 2.68 14.72 10.46
N SER A 62 3.45 13.96 9.68
CA SER A 62 3.11 12.60 9.26
C SER A 62 3.29 11.62 10.42
N LEU A 63 2.26 10.82 10.71
CA LEU A 63 2.23 9.93 11.88
C LEU A 63 1.86 8.49 11.51
N TYR A 64 1.09 8.31 10.44
CA TYR A 64 0.53 7.01 10.09
C TYR A 64 0.89 6.63 8.66
N PHE A 65 1.33 5.38 8.50
CA PHE A 65 1.49 4.73 7.22
C PHE A 65 0.38 3.70 7.05
N PHE A 66 -0.58 4.02 6.20
CA PHE A 66 -1.74 3.19 5.94
C PHE A 66 -1.48 2.28 4.74
N VAL A 67 -1.74 1.00 4.93
CA VAL A 67 -1.75 -0.02 3.89
C VAL A 67 -3.18 -0.51 3.75
N GLU A 68 -3.84 -0.07 2.69
CA GLU A 68 -5.23 -0.43 2.36
C GLU A 68 -5.21 -1.60 1.36
N TRP A 69 -5.75 -2.75 1.78
CA TRP A 69 -6.00 -3.87 0.88
C TRP A 69 -7.45 -3.85 0.38
N HIS A 70 -7.61 -3.93 -0.93
CA HIS A 70 -8.89 -3.98 -1.63
C HIS A 70 -9.05 -5.34 -2.30
N PRO A 71 -9.65 -6.32 -1.62
CA PRO A 71 -9.76 -7.69 -2.14
C PRO A 71 -10.65 -7.78 -3.39
N ALA A 72 -11.61 -6.87 -3.54
CA ALA A 72 -12.51 -6.86 -4.70
C ALA A 72 -11.79 -6.60 -6.04
N GLN A 73 -10.69 -5.86 -6.01
CA GLN A 73 -9.88 -5.53 -7.19
C GLN A 73 -8.48 -6.18 -7.13
N SER A 74 -8.17 -6.88 -6.04
CA SER A 74 -6.83 -7.37 -5.69
C SER A 74 -5.78 -6.26 -5.72
N VAL A 75 -6.11 -5.10 -5.13
CA VAL A 75 -5.28 -3.90 -5.14
C VAL A 75 -4.79 -3.58 -3.74
N LEU A 76 -3.48 -3.38 -3.60
CA LEU A 76 -2.83 -2.83 -2.42
C LEU A 76 -2.51 -1.36 -2.65
N LYS A 77 -3.00 -0.51 -1.78
CA LYS A 77 -2.77 0.93 -1.82
C LYS A 77 -2.04 1.35 -0.55
N MET A 78 -1.03 2.18 -0.69
CA MET A 78 -0.24 2.65 0.45
C MET A 78 -0.27 4.17 0.48
N LEU A 79 -0.60 4.73 1.64
CA LEU A 79 -0.72 6.17 1.81
C LEU A 79 -0.16 6.61 3.16
N VAL A 80 0.33 7.84 3.22
CA VAL A 80 0.84 8.46 4.44
C VAL A 80 -0.13 9.54 4.87
N THR A 81 -0.58 9.49 6.12
CA THR A 81 -1.44 10.52 6.70
C THR A 81 -0.83 11.12 7.95
N GLY A 82 -1.15 12.40 8.19
CA GLY A 82 -0.85 13.08 9.44
C GLY A 82 -1.99 12.96 10.46
N THR A 83 -1.87 13.76 11.53
CA THR A 83 -2.86 13.89 12.62
C THR A 83 -4.25 14.35 12.15
N ASP A 84 -4.31 15.10 11.05
CA ASP A 84 -5.55 15.71 10.56
C ASP A 84 -6.39 14.77 9.66
N LYS A 85 -5.95 13.52 9.45
CA LYS A 85 -6.54 12.56 8.48
C LYS A 85 -6.61 13.04 7.03
N VAL A 86 -6.19 14.26 6.73
CA VAL A 86 -5.99 14.77 5.37
C VAL A 86 -4.81 14.03 4.75
N CYS A 87 -5.00 13.49 3.54
CA CYS A 87 -3.92 12.92 2.75
C CYS A 87 -2.87 14.01 2.49
N GLN A 88 -1.71 13.89 3.14
CA GLN A 88 -0.57 14.76 2.87
C GLN A 88 0.42 14.12 1.89
N ALA A 89 0.18 12.86 1.53
CA ALA A 89 0.96 12.16 0.53
C ALA A 89 0.75 12.81 -0.84
N GLN A 90 1.81 13.39 -1.38
CA GLN A 90 1.82 13.91 -2.75
C GLN A 90 1.81 12.76 -3.76
N THR A 91 2.27 11.58 -3.31
CA THR A 91 2.50 10.42 -4.15
C THR A 91 1.96 9.15 -3.50
N ILE A 92 1.09 8.41 -4.20
CA ILE A 92 0.39 7.23 -3.68
C ILE A 92 0.75 6.01 -4.55
N PRO A 93 1.60 5.10 -4.05
CA PRO A 93 1.86 3.84 -4.75
C PRO A 93 0.69 2.87 -4.61
N VAL A 94 0.31 2.29 -5.74
CA VAL A 94 -0.81 1.36 -5.90
C VAL A 94 -0.33 0.14 -6.67
N CYS A 95 -0.53 -1.04 -6.10
CA CYS A 95 -0.12 -2.30 -6.69
C CYS A 95 -1.33 -3.21 -6.90
N ARG A 96 -1.57 -3.63 -8.14
CA ARG A 96 -2.60 -4.60 -8.48
C ARG A 96 -1.99 -5.98 -8.68
N PHE A 97 -2.58 -7.00 -8.08
CA PHE A 97 -2.19 -8.39 -8.26
C PHE A 97 -3.19 -9.08 -9.19
N ALA A 98 -2.93 -9.02 -10.50
CA ALA A 98 -3.85 -9.52 -11.52
C ALA A 98 -3.99 -11.05 -11.52
N ALA A 99 -2.98 -11.76 -11.00
CA ALA A 99 -3.00 -13.21 -10.86
C ALA A 99 -3.68 -13.72 -9.58
N VAL A 100 -4.10 -12.81 -8.68
CA VAL A 100 -4.88 -13.16 -7.48
C VAL A 100 -6.34 -12.87 -7.77
N ASP A 101 -7.15 -13.90 -7.88
CA ASP A 101 -8.60 -13.76 -8.02
C ASP A 101 -9.23 -13.11 -6.77
N ALA A 102 -10.35 -12.41 -6.97
CA ALA A 102 -11.07 -11.74 -5.88
C ALA A 102 -11.49 -12.70 -4.76
N GLU A 103 -11.80 -13.96 -5.10
CA GLU A 103 -12.10 -15.00 -4.11
C GLU A 103 -10.90 -15.31 -3.21
N ARG A 104 -9.70 -15.49 -3.78
CA ARG A 104 -8.45 -15.71 -3.02
C ARG A 104 -8.06 -14.46 -2.25
N ALA A 105 -8.17 -13.29 -2.87
CA ALA A 105 -7.85 -12.00 -2.27
C ALA A 105 -8.71 -11.69 -1.02
N ALA A 106 -9.96 -12.15 -0.99
CA ALA A 106 -10.89 -11.99 0.12
C ALA A 106 -10.77 -13.10 1.19
N GLN A 107 -9.93 -14.13 0.96
CA GLN A 107 -9.73 -15.16 1.97
C GLN A 107 -9.04 -14.58 3.19
N VAL A 108 -9.58 -14.89 4.36
CA VAL A 108 -9.01 -14.47 5.66
C VAL A 108 -7.55 -14.92 5.78
N GLU A 109 -7.24 -16.15 5.37
CA GLU A 109 -5.86 -16.69 5.40
C GLU A 109 -4.90 -15.86 4.53
N PHE A 110 -5.33 -15.46 3.34
CA PHE A 110 -4.53 -14.64 2.44
C PHE A 110 -4.32 -13.22 2.99
N VAL A 111 -5.37 -12.61 3.55
CA VAL A 111 -5.27 -11.29 4.18
C VAL A 111 -4.33 -11.32 5.39
N GLU A 112 -4.38 -12.35 6.22
CA GLU A 112 -3.45 -12.54 7.35
C GLU A 112 -2.02 -12.79 6.87
N LEU A 113 -1.84 -13.56 5.79
CA LEU A 113 -0.54 -13.80 5.16
C LEU A 113 0.10 -12.50 4.65
N MET A 114 -0.69 -11.66 4.00
CA MET A 114 -0.25 -10.36 3.51
C MET A 114 0.08 -9.39 4.64
N LYS A 115 -0.74 -9.33 5.70
CA LYS A 115 -0.39 -8.58 6.92
C LYS A 115 0.93 -9.05 7.51
N PHE A 116 1.14 -10.37 7.55
CA PHE A 116 2.39 -10.94 8.02
C PHE A 116 3.57 -10.50 7.16
N TRP A 117 3.46 -10.57 5.83
CA TRP A 117 4.52 -10.10 4.92
C TRP A 117 4.82 -8.61 5.08
N ILE A 118 3.79 -7.78 5.16
CA ILE A 118 3.93 -6.34 5.37
C ILE A 118 4.64 -6.06 6.70
N LYS A 119 4.20 -6.72 7.78
CA LYS A 119 4.79 -6.58 9.10
C LYS A 119 6.26 -7.04 9.15
N ASP A 120 6.54 -8.21 8.58
CA ASP A 120 7.88 -8.79 8.50
C ASP A 120 8.82 -7.83 7.77
N TYR A 121 8.40 -7.34 6.59
CA TYR A 121 9.17 -6.39 5.80
C TYR A 121 9.39 -5.06 6.53
N LEU A 122 8.34 -4.44 7.08
CA LEU A 122 8.46 -3.17 7.81
C LEU A 122 9.33 -3.28 9.07
N SER A 123 9.38 -4.47 9.69
CA SER A 123 10.27 -4.74 10.84
C SER A 123 11.73 -4.89 10.43
N LEU A 124 12.01 -5.14 9.15
CA LEU A 124 13.35 -5.32 8.60
C LEU A 124 13.90 -4.05 7.94
N VAL A 125 13.02 -3.14 7.47
CA VAL A 125 13.44 -1.96 6.72
C VAL A 125 13.78 -0.78 7.63
N PRO A 126 15.06 -0.37 7.70
CA PRO A 126 15.47 0.76 8.53
C PRO A 126 14.86 2.08 8.04
N GLY A 127 14.66 2.21 6.72
CA GLY A 127 14.03 3.38 6.11
C GLY A 127 12.60 3.65 6.56
N PHE A 128 11.92 2.69 7.19
CA PHE A 128 10.63 2.94 7.86
C PHE A 128 10.83 3.29 9.34
N MET A 129 11.77 2.61 10.02
CA MET A 129 12.10 2.85 11.43
C MET A 129 12.60 4.27 11.70
N ASP A 130 13.32 4.88 10.76
CA ASP A 130 13.82 6.25 10.88
C ASP A 130 12.69 7.30 10.97
N PHE A 131 11.52 7.04 10.39
CA PHE A 131 10.43 8.03 10.36
C PHE A 131 9.47 7.96 11.55
N SER A 132 9.67 7.05 12.53
CA SER A 132 8.78 6.85 13.69
C SER A 132 7.28 6.75 13.33
N LEU A 133 6.97 6.23 12.16
CA LEU A 133 5.60 6.10 11.68
C LEU A 133 4.93 4.85 12.26
N VAL A 134 3.62 4.94 12.45
CA VAL A 134 2.80 3.79 12.83
C VAL A 134 2.20 3.16 11.59
N ALA A 135 2.58 1.91 11.30
CA ALA A 135 1.98 1.13 10.22
C ALA A 135 0.57 0.66 10.63
N MET A 136 -0.40 0.92 9.76
CA MET A 136 -1.80 0.54 9.94
C MET A 136 -2.26 -0.24 8.71
N PHE A 137 -2.81 -1.42 8.92
CA PHE A 137 -3.39 -2.21 7.84
C PHE A 137 -4.91 -2.13 7.91
N THR A 138 -5.54 -1.85 6.77
CA THR A 138 -7.00 -1.79 6.65
C THR A 138 -7.45 -2.71 5.53
N ASP A 139 -8.44 -3.56 5.81
CA ASP A 139 -9.15 -4.32 4.80
C ASP A 139 -10.48 -3.62 4.50
N THR A 140 -10.58 -3.00 3.32
CA THR A 140 -11.78 -2.39 2.71
C THR A 140 -12.51 -1.27 3.48
N ASP A 141 -12.35 -1.16 4.79
CA ASP A 141 -13.10 -0.27 5.66
C ASP A 141 -12.15 0.41 6.66
N ARG A 142 -12.00 1.74 6.53
CA ARG A 142 -11.15 2.56 7.39
C ARG A 142 -11.56 2.50 8.87
N ASP A 143 -12.76 2.02 9.21
CA ASP A 143 -13.23 1.85 10.59
C ASP A 143 -12.64 0.61 11.28
N ARG A 144 -12.07 -0.32 10.49
CA ARG A 144 -11.41 -1.55 10.98
C ARG A 144 -9.89 -1.50 10.90
N ALA A 145 -9.29 -0.31 10.91
CA ALA A 145 -7.85 -0.17 10.95
C ALA A 145 -7.28 -0.90 12.19
N ARG A 146 -6.47 -1.94 11.96
CA ARG A 146 -5.77 -2.66 13.02
C ARG A 146 -4.29 -2.36 12.92
N LEU A 147 -3.68 -2.09 14.07
CA LEU A 147 -2.24 -2.02 14.22
C LEU A 147 -1.63 -3.36 13.79
N VAL A 148 -0.64 -3.31 12.90
CA VAL A 148 0.05 -4.49 12.34
C VAL A 148 1.34 -4.75 13.09
#